data_AF-A0A1Q7AVP3-F1
#
_entry.id   AF-A0A1Q7AVP3-F1
#
_cell.length_a   1.000
_cell.length_b   1.000
_cell.length_c   1.000
_cell.angle_alpha   90.00
_cell.angle_beta   90.00
_cell.angle_gamma   90.00
#
_symmetry.space_group_name_H-M   'P 1'
#
loop_
_entity.id
_entity.type
_entity.pdbx_description
1 polymer ?
#
loop_
_entity_poly.entity_id
_entity_poly.type
_entity_poly.pdbx_seq_one_letter_code
_entity_poly.pdbx_strand_id
1 'polypeptide(L)'
;MAVDYRSGRRVAFGREGAPPATLHEAVVASCSIPGWYEPKLIDGQPYVDGGVCSSTSLDLLSRVDLDEVYVLAPMASYELDNPWHPAVRLERVFRRVLTLALAREVRKVRASGKRVTVLTPGPDDLAAIGANMMNPSRRELVLETSLRTSAAALSLPEPRSQAA
;
A
#
# COMPACT_ATOMS: atom_id res chain seq x y z
N MET A 1 -8.56 -4.96 -2.58
CA MET A 1 -9.04 -5.75 -1.41
C MET A 1 -9.90 -4.82 -0.57
N ALA A 2 -10.97 -5.30 0.03
CA ALA A 2 -11.80 -4.50 0.95
C ALA A 2 -11.94 -5.21 2.31
N VAL A 3 -12.56 -4.54 3.28
CA VAL A 3 -12.93 -5.11 4.58
C VAL A 3 -14.45 -5.04 4.73
N ASP A 4 -15.07 -6.16 5.08
CA ASP A 4 -16.46 -6.19 5.52
C ASP A 4 -16.58 -5.37 6.81
N TYR A 5 -17.34 -4.28 6.76
CA TYR A 5 -17.45 -3.33 7.86
C TYR A 5 -18.08 -3.95 9.11
N ARG A 6 -18.98 -4.93 8.95
CA ARG A 6 -19.68 -5.56 10.08
C ARG A 6 -18.83 -6.61 10.77
N SER A 7 -18.15 -7.45 9.98
CA SER A 7 -17.39 -8.59 10.51
C SER A 7 -15.90 -8.31 10.71
N GLY A 8 -15.36 -7.24 10.12
CA GLY A 8 -13.93 -6.96 10.07
C GLY A 8 -13.16 -7.92 9.16
N ARG A 9 -13.84 -8.79 8.41
CA ARG A 9 -13.20 -9.79 7.56
C ARG A 9 -12.68 -9.15 6.28
N ARG A 10 -11.42 -9.44 5.93
CA ARG A 10 -10.83 -9.07 4.64
C ARG A 10 -11.48 -9.83 3.50
N VAL A 11 -11.81 -9.14 2.41
CA VAL A 11 -12.40 -9.70 1.20
C VAL A 11 -11.54 -9.32 -0.01
N ALA A 12 -11.04 -10.35 -0.69
CA ALA A 12 -10.38 -10.23 -1.98
C ALA A 12 -11.38 -10.59 -3.09
N PHE A 13 -12.13 -9.61 -3.58
CA PHE A 13 -13.09 -9.82 -4.67
C PHE A 13 -12.41 -10.49 -5.88
N GLY A 14 -13.13 -11.41 -6.53
CA GLY A 14 -12.60 -12.22 -7.64
C GLY A 14 -11.81 -13.46 -7.23
N ARG A 15 -11.55 -13.68 -5.93
CA ARG A 15 -11.03 -14.96 -5.41
C ARG A 15 -12.16 -15.94 -5.12
N GLU A 16 -11.83 -17.23 -5.08
CA GLU A 16 -12.74 -18.28 -4.64
C GLU A 16 -13.29 -17.98 -3.24
N GLY A 17 -14.61 -18.12 -3.07
CA GLY A 17 -15.31 -17.81 -1.82
C GLY A 17 -15.55 -16.32 -1.55
N ALA A 18 -15.14 -15.41 -2.45
CA ALA A 18 -15.54 -14.01 -2.39
C ALA A 18 -16.97 -13.84 -2.94
N PRO A 19 -17.76 -12.91 -2.39
CA PRO A 19 -19.07 -12.58 -2.96
C PRO A 19 -18.92 -12.06 -4.40
N PRO A 20 -19.91 -12.32 -5.28
CA PRO A 20 -19.90 -11.78 -6.62
C PRO A 20 -19.93 -10.26 -6.57
N ALA A 21 -19.01 -9.63 -7.28
CA ALA A 21 -18.93 -8.19 -7.42
C ALA A 21 -18.39 -7.86 -8.81
N THR A 22 -18.91 -6.81 -9.42
CA THR A 22 -18.30 -6.28 -10.64
C THR A 22 -16.97 -5.60 -10.31
N LEU A 23 -16.09 -5.44 -11.30
CA LEU A 23 -14.78 -4.81 -11.10
C LEU A 23 -14.89 -3.41 -10.49
N HIS A 24 -15.79 -2.57 -11.00
CA HIS A 24 -15.95 -1.21 -10.51
C HIS A 24 -16.46 -1.17 -9.06
N GLU A 25 -17.37 -2.07 -8.68
CA GLU A 25 -17.84 -2.18 -7.29
C GLU A 25 -16.71 -2.59 -6.35
N ALA A 26 -15.92 -3.59 -6.75
CA ALA A 26 -14.76 -4.04 -5.98
C ALA A 26 -13.71 -2.93 -5.80
N VAL A 27 -13.49 -2.12 -6.83
CA VAL A 27 -12.59 -0.95 -6.77
C VAL A 27 -13.14 0.12 -5.84
N VAL A 28 -14.42 0.49 -5.97
CA VAL A 28 -15.04 1.50 -5.09
C VAL A 28 -14.99 1.04 -3.63
N ALA A 29 -15.33 -0.21 -3.35
CA ALA A 29 -15.21 -0.79 -2.00
C ALA A 29 -13.76 -0.73 -1.48
N SER A 30 -12.78 -1.00 -2.35
CA SER A 30 -11.35 -0.93 -2.01
C SER A 30 -10.84 0.49 -1.77
N CYS A 31 -11.60 1.54 -2.12
CA CYS A 31 -11.24 2.96 -1.96
C CYS A 31 -12.19 3.71 -1.02
N SER A 32 -13.16 3.04 -0.39
CA SER A 32 -14.10 3.62 0.58
C SER A 32 -13.42 3.84 1.94
N ILE A 33 -12.53 4.83 2.02
CA ILE A 33 -11.77 5.16 3.23
C ILE A 33 -12.72 5.67 4.32
N PRO A 34 -12.76 5.03 5.51
CA PRO A 34 -13.59 5.50 6.62
C PRO A 34 -13.28 6.96 6.99
N GLY A 35 -14.33 7.77 7.12
CA GLY A 35 -14.23 9.21 7.41
C GLY A 35 -14.13 10.11 6.18
N TRP A 36 -13.84 9.55 4.99
CA TRP A 36 -13.85 10.29 3.72
C TRP A 36 -15.01 9.89 2.81
N TYR A 37 -15.32 8.59 2.75
CA TYR A 37 -16.32 8.04 1.84
C TYR A 37 -17.28 7.11 2.57
N GLU A 38 -18.51 7.02 2.04
CA GLU A 38 -19.48 6.04 2.52
C GLU A 38 -19.01 4.61 2.18
N PRO A 39 -19.29 3.62 3.07
CA PRO A 39 -19.05 2.22 2.76
C PRO A 39 -19.80 1.79 1.50
N LYS A 40 -19.12 1.06 0.61
CA LYS A 40 -19.76 0.53 -0.60
C LYS A 40 -20.60 -0.69 -0.26
N LEU A 41 -21.89 -0.63 -0.57
CA LEU A 41 -22.77 -1.80 -0.50
C LEU A 41 -22.53 -2.70 -1.71
N ILE A 42 -22.26 -3.98 -1.44
CA ILE A 42 -22.24 -5.07 -2.43
C ILE A 42 -23.11 -6.17 -1.86
N ASP A 43 -24.18 -6.55 -2.57
CA ASP A 43 -25.19 -7.51 -2.10
C ASP A 43 -25.73 -7.19 -0.69
N GLY A 44 -26.01 -5.90 -0.44
CA GLY A 44 -26.52 -5.41 0.84
C GLY A 44 -25.51 -5.42 2.01
N GLN A 45 -24.26 -5.85 1.80
CA GLN A 45 -23.22 -5.82 2.81
C GLN A 45 -22.30 -4.59 2.65
N PRO A 46 -22.02 -3.83 3.72
CA PRO A 46 -21.14 -2.67 3.67
C PRO A 46 -19.65 -3.05 3.70
N TYR A 47 -18.90 -2.52 2.73
CA TYR A 47 -17.45 -2.69 2.61
C TYR A 47 -16.70 -1.36 2.69
N VAL A 48 -15.55 -1.39 3.36
CA VAL A 48 -14.63 -0.24 3.48
C VAL A 48 -13.25 -0.58 2.93
N ASP A 49 -12.42 0.45 2.79
CA ASP A 49 -11.06 0.39 2.27
C ASP A 49 -10.21 -0.73 2.92
N GLY A 50 -9.51 -1.49 2.08
CA GLY A 50 -8.65 -2.60 2.52
C GLY A 50 -7.43 -2.18 3.33
N GLY A 51 -6.98 -0.94 3.15
CA GLY A 51 -5.86 -0.30 3.83
C GLY A 51 -6.05 -0.20 5.34
N VAL A 52 -7.30 -0.31 5.84
CA VAL A 52 -7.59 -0.44 7.28
C VAL A 52 -6.92 -1.68 7.88
N CYS A 53 -6.78 -2.76 7.12
CA CYS A 53 -6.06 -3.95 7.56
C CYS A 53 -4.65 -4.07 6.96
N SER A 54 -4.49 -3.77 5.67
CA SER A 54 -3.20 -3.85 4.99
C SER A 54 -3.15 -2.91 3.80
N SER A 55 -2.11 -2.07 3.77
CA SER A 55 -1.87 -1.09 2.71
C SER A 55 -1.53 -1.71 1.35
N THR A 56 -0.99 -2.94 1.33
CA THR A 56 -0.57 -3.60 0.08
C THR A 56 -1.24 -4.93 -0.18
N SER A 57 -1.82 -5.56 0.86
CA SER A 57 -2.41 -6.90 0.79
C SER A 57 -1.46 -7.96 0.21
N LEU A 58 -0.15 -7.75 0.38
CA LEU A 58 0.89 -8.56 -0.25
C LEU A 58 0.84 -10.01 0.22
N ASP A 59 0.36 -10.24 1.45
CA ASP A 59 0.20 -11.58 2.00
C ASP A 59 -0.74 -12.49 1.20
N LEU A 60 -1.65 -11.93 0.40
CA LEU A 60 -2.52 -12.69 -0.51
C LEU A 60 -1.75 -13.41 -1.61
N LEU A 61 -0.54 -12.93 -1.95
CA LEU A 61 0.30 -13.52 -3.00
C LEU A 61 1.13 -14.72 -2.51
N SER A 62 1.18 -14.97 -1.19
CA SER A 62 1.96 -16.08 -0.63
C SER A 62 1.55 -17.46 -1.17
N ARG A 63 0.28 -17.63 -1.54
CA ARG A 63 -0.29 -18.90 -2.05
C ARG A 63 -0.48 -18.94 -3.58
N VAL A 64 -0.06 -17.89 -4.28
CA VAL A 64 -0.09 -17.85 -5.75
C VAL A 64 1.23 -18.39 -6.26
N ASP A 65 1.21 -19.12 -7.36
CA ASP A 65 2.44 -19.56 -8.02
C ASP A 65 3.00 -18.40 -8.86
N LEU A 66 4.06 -17.77 -8.36
CA LEU A 66 4.71 -16.59 -8.94
C LEU A 66 6.21 -16.67 -8.61
N ASP A 67 7.07 -16.42 -9.60
CA ASP A 67 8.52 -16.35 -9.37
C ASP A 67 8.96 -15.04 -8.72
N GLU A 68 8.29 -13.94 -9.07
CA GLU A 68 8.72 -12.57 -8.72
C GLU A 68 7.53 -11.65 -8.47
N VAL A 69 7.66 -10.78 -7.47
CA VAL A 69 6.63 -9.83 -7.04
C VAL A 69 7.23 -8.44 -6.89
N TYR A 70 6.67 -7.48 -7.61
CA TYR A 70 6.97 -6.05 -7.45
C TYR A 70 5.91 -5.40 -6.58
N VAL A 71 6.35 -4.69 -5.55
CA VAL A 71 5.46 -4.05 -4.58
C VAL A 71 5.66 -2.55 -4.62
N LEU A 72 4.62 -1.83 -5.03
CA LEU A 72 4.59 -0.37 -4.96
C LEU A 72 3.92 0.03 -3.65
N ALA A 73 4.69 0.58 -2.71
CA ALA A 73 4.20 0.93 -1.38
C ALA A 73 4.40 2.43 -1.08
N PRO A 74 3.62 3.33 -1.73
CA PRO A 74 3.75 4.78 -1.57
C PRO A 74 3.40 5.29 -0.16
N MET A 75 2.75 4.46 0.67
CA MET A 75 2.41 4.77 2.06
C MET A 75 3.42 4.21 3.07
N ALA A 76 4.40 3.41 2.64
CA ALA A 76 5.53 2.99 3.45
C ALA A 76 6.76 3.85 3.11
N SER A 77 7.79 3.82 3.94
CA SER A 77 9.12 4.31 3.57
C SER A 77 10.15 3.77 4.54
N TYR A 78 11.21 3.18 3.98
CA TYR A 78 12.35 2.69 4.74
C TYR A 78 13.42 3.76 4.96
N GLU A 79 13.37 4.86 4.22
CA GLU A 79 14.27 6.01 4.34
C GLU A 79 13.44 7.24 4.71
N LEU A 80 13.25 7.41 6.03
CA LEU A 80 12.50 8.54 6.56
C LEU A 80 13.42 9.76 6.68
N ASP A 81 12.89 10.92 6.30
CA ASP A 81 13.41 12.23 6.70
C ASP A 81 13.05 12.55 8.18
N ASN A 82 13.72 13.54 8.78
CA ASN A 82 13.47 13.97 10.16
C ASN A 82 12.90 15.40 10.23
N PRO A 83 11.58 15.58 9.99
CA PRO A 83 10.96 16.89 9.95
C PRO A 83 10.71 17.48 11.35
N TRP A 84 10.90 18.79 11.49
CA TRP A 84 10.74 19.52 12.76
C TRP A 84 9.28 19.77 13.17
N HIS A 85 8.31 19.74 12.25
CA HIS A 85 6.90 20.04 12.52
C HIS A 85 6.11 18.84 13.09
N PRO A 86 5.26 19.05 14.12
CA PRO A 86 4.57 17.97 14.83
C PRO A 86 3.55 17.19 13.99
N ALA A 87 2.83 17.85 13.08
CA ALA A 87 1.88 17.17 12.18
C ALA A 87 2.60 16.20 11.21
N VAL A 88 3.80 16.57 10.76
CA VAL A 88 4.61 15.71 9.89
C VAL A 88 5.16 14.53 10.67
N ARG A 89 5.52 14.72 11.95
CA ARG A 89 5.96 13.62 12.82
C ARG A 89 4.88 12.55 13.02
N LEU A 90 3.61 12.93 13.16
CA LEU A 90 2.50 11.98 13.28
C LEU A 90 2.35 11.14 11.99
N GLU A 91 2.46 11.77 10.83
CA GLU A 91 2.48 11.06 9.54
C GLU A 91 3.66 10.06 9.49
N ARG A 92 4.85 10.44 9.96
CA ARG A 92 6.02 9.54 9.98
C ARG A 92 5.84 8.34 10.90
N VAL A 93 5.16 8.52 12.04
CA VAL A 93 4.80 7.41 12.94
C VAL A 93 3.84 6.46 12.24
N PHE A 94 2.80 6.98 11.59
CA PHE A 94 1.86 6.17 10.82
C PHE A 94 2.57 5.40 9.70
N ARG A 95 3.41 6.08 8.91
CA ARG A 95 4.24 5.49 7.86
C ARG A 95 5.17 4.39 8.40
N ARG A 96 5.75 4.56 9.59
CA ARG A 96 6.58 3.54 10.24
C ARG A 96 5.77 2.29 10.60
N VAL A 97 4.55 2.46 11.12
CA VAL A 97 3.64 1.33 11.39
C VAL A 97 3.31 0.59 10.10
N LEU A 98 2.96 1.30 9.03
CA LEU A 98 2.71 0.71 7.72
C LEU A 98 3.94 -0.01 7.15
N THR A 99 5.13 0.56 7.34
CA THR A 99 6.39 -0.04 6.90
C THR A 99 6.68 -1.35 7.64
N LEU A 100 6.42 -1.41 8.95
CA LEU A 100 6.54 -2.65 9.73
C LEU A 100 5.54 -3.72 9.29
N ALA A 101 4.29 -3.33 8.99
CA ALA A 101 3.28 -4.24 8.44
C ALA A 101 3.73 -4.79 7.08
N LEU A 102 4.16 -3.92 6.16
CA LEU A 102 4.71 -4.30 4.87
C LEU A 102 5.90 -5.26 5.02
N ALA A 103 6.85 -4.96 5.91
CA ALA A 103 8.01 -5.81 6.14
C ALA A 103 7.62 -7.23 6.63
N ARG A 104 6.53 -7.37 7.39
CA ARG A 104 5.99 -8.69 7.78
C ARG A 104 5.41 -9.43 6.57
N GLU A 105 4.66 -8.74 5.72
CA GLU A 105 4.07 -9.31 4.50
C GLU A 105 5.15 -9.75 3.51
N VAL A 106 6.18 -8.91 3.29
CA VAL A 106 7.33 -9.21 2.43
C VAL A 106 8.04 -10.47 2.93
N ARG A 107 8.32 -10.58 4.23
CA ARG A 107 8.93 -11.79 4.82
C ARG A 107 8.07 -13.03 4.59
N LYS A 108 6.75 -12.93 4.77
CA LYS A 108 5.82 -14.05 4.54
C LYS A 108 5.84 -14.50 3.07
N VAL A 109 5.87 -13.57 2.12
CA VAL A 109 5.92 -13.89 0.69
C VAL A 109 7.29 -14.44 0.27
N ARG A 110 8.40 -13.87 0.78
CA ARG A 110 9.75 -14.41 0.56
C ARG A 110 9.92 -15.82 1.13
N ALA A 111 9.35 -16.11 2.30
CA ALA A 111 9.34 -17.45 2.88
C ALA A 111 8.59 -18.49 2.03
N SER A 112 7.71 -18.05 1.12
CA SER A 112 7.07 -18.93 0.12
C SER A 112 7.92 -19.16 -1.15
N GLY A 113 9.22 -18.77 -1.13
CA GLY A 113 10.18 -19.00 -2.22
C GLY A 113 10.22 -17.92 -3.30
N LYS A 114 9.49 -16.81 -3.13
CA LYS A 114 9.32 -15.78 -4.17
C LYS A 114 10.36 -14.68 -4.04
N ARG A 115 10.84 -14.15 -5.18
CA ARG A 115 11.60 -12.90 -5.20
C ARG A 115 10.64 -11.73 -4.98
N VAL A 116 10.97 -10.82 -4.05
CA VAL A 116 10.13 -9.67 -3.74
C VAL A 116 10.97 -8.40 -3.81
N THR A 117 10.61 -7.54 -4.77
CA THR A 117 11.18 -6.22 -5.00
C THR A 117 10.21 -5.17 -4.49
N VAL A 118 10.63 -4.34 -3.54
CA VAL A 118 9.77 -3.34 -2.90
C VAL A 118 10.26 -1.95 -3.30
N LEU A 119 9.34 -1.15 -3.84
CA LEU A 119 9.54 0.26 -4.12
C LEU A 119 8.77 1.09 -3.10
N THR A 120 9.52 1.88 -2.34
CA THR A 120 8.98 2.87 -1.40
C THR A 120 9.54 4.25 -1.70
N PRO A 121 8.78 5.33 -1.44
CA PRO A 121 9.26 6.70 -1.45
C PRO A 121 10.59 6.87 -0.69
N GLY A 122 11.59 7.45 -1.33
CA GLY A 122 12.80 7.95 -0.70
C GLY A 122 12.64 9.40 -0.21
N PRO A 123 13.71 10.04 0.29
CA PRO A 123 13.64 11.40 0.82
C PRO A 123 13.07 12.43 -0.17
N ASP A 124 13.47 12.38 -1.44
CA ASP A 124 12.98 13.29 -2.49
C ASP A 124 11.48 13.10 -2.74
N ASP A 125 11.01 11.85 -2.77
CA ASP A 125 9.59 11.52 -2.93
C ASP A 125 8.78 12.00 -1.72
N LEU A 126 9.30 11.82 -0.50
CA LEU A 126 8.65 12.30 0.72
C LEU A 126 8.53 13.83 0.75
N ALA A 127 9.53 14.56 0.25
CA ALA A 127 9.48 16.01 0.11
C ALA A 127 8.44 16.46 -0.93
N ALA A 128 8.36 15.76 -2.07
CA ALA A 128 7.38 16.00 -3.11
C ALA A 128 5.93 15.74 -2.61
N ILE A 129 5.69 14.58 -1.98
CA ILE A 129 4.39 14.20 -1.40
C ILE A 129 3.98 15.20 -0.31
N GLY A 130 4.92 15.57 0.56
CA GLY A 130 4.69 16.47 1.67
C GLY A 130 3.84 15.86 2.78
N ALA A 131 3.29 16.71 3.65
CA ALA A 131 2.57 16.27 4.85
C ALA A 131 1.12 15.86 4.59
N ASN A 132 0.48 16.41 3.54
CA ASN A 132 -0.89 16.08 3.15
C ASN A 132 -0.89 15.23 1.89
N MET A 133 -0.96 13.90 2.06
CA MET A 133 -1.03 12.94 0.94
C MET A 133 -2.26 13.12 0.04
N MET A 134 -3.31 13.77 0.55
CA MET A 134 -4.54 14.04 -0.19
C MET A 134 -4.52 15.41 -0.89
N ASN A 135 -3.36 16.07 -0.99
CA ASN A 135 -3.24 17.35 -1.68
C ASN A 135 -3.11 17.15 -3.21
N PRO A 136 -4.15 17.49 -4.01
CA PRO A 136 -4.11 17.27 -5.45
C PRO A 136 -3.13 18.20 -6.18
N SER A 137 -2.75 19.35 -5.61
CA SER A 137 -1.86 20.31 -6.30
C SER A 137 -0.43 19.80 -6.46
N ARG A 138 -0.04 18.78 -5.69
CA ARG A 138 1.29 18.17 -5.73
C ARG A 138 1.39 16.96 -6.66
N ARG A 139 0.28 16.51 -7.26
CA ARG A 139 0.21 15.24 -8.00
C ARG A 139 1.22 15.15 -9.16
N GLU A 140 1.43 16.25 -9.89
CA GLU A 140 2.34 16.29 -11.04
C GLU A 140 3.79 16.24 -10.58
N LEU A 141 4.15 17.05 -9.58
CA LEU A 141 5.46 17.00 -8.94
C LEU A 141 5.79 15.62 -8.37
N VAL A 142 4.82 14.97 -7.72
CA VAL A 142 4.97 13.61 -7.17
C VAL A 142 5.18 12.60 -8.30
N LEU A 143 4.42 12.69 -9.39
CA LEU A 143 4.57 11.82 -10.54
C LEU A 143 5.95 11.98 -11.20
N GLU A 144 6.37 13.20 -11.51
CA GLU A 144 7.66 13.49 -12.14
C GLU A 144 8.83 13.03 -11.27
N THR A 145 8.73 13.25 -9.96
CA THR A 145 9.75 12.79 -9.00
C THR A 145 9.80 11.27 -8.98
N SER A 146 8.64 10.60 -8.86
CA SER A 146 8.54 9.14 -8.82
C SER A 146 9.07 8.46 -10.10
N LEU A 147 8.85 9.06 -11.27
CA LEU A 147 9.38 8.55 -12.54
C LEU A 147 10.92 8.49 -12.51
N ARG A 148 11.59 9.48 -11.92
CA ARG A 148 13.04 9.52 -11.78
C ARG A 148 13.54 8.58 -10.67
N THR A 149 12.94 8.66 -9.48
CA THR A 149 13.39 7.92 -8.29
C THR A 149 13.13 6.41 -8.43
N SER A 150 11.96 6.02 -8.96
CA SER A 150 11.63 4.60 -9.20
C SER A 150 12.53 3.98 -10.26
N ALA A 151 12.83 4.70 -11.35
CA ALA A 151 13.77 4.23 -12.37
C ALA A 151 15.19 4.04 -11.80
N ALA A 152 15.65 4.98 -10.97
CA ALA A 152 16.94 4.87 -10.28
C ALA A 152 16.96 3.71 -9.26
N ALA A 153 15.86 3.46 -8.55
CA ALA A 153 15.76 2.35 -7.61
C ALA A 153 15.80 0.98 -8.31
N LEU A 154 15.20 0.88 -9.50
CA LEU A 154 15.16 -0.35 -10.30
C LEU A 154 16.41 -0.61 -11.13
N SER A 155 17.24 0.41 -11.40
CA SER A 155 18.50 0.25 -12.13
C SER A 155 19.65 -0.28 -11.26
N LEU A 156 19.46 -0.35 -9.95
CA LEU A 156 20.43 -0.94 -9.03
C LEU A 156 20.44 -2.48 -9.20
N PRO A 157 21.63 -3.12 -9.32
CA PRO A 157 21.76 -4.55 -9.62
C PRO A 157 21.10 -5.50 -8.59
N GLU A 158 20.77 -4.96 -7.42
CA GLU A 158 19.91 -5.55 -6.41
C GLU A 158 18.98 -4.43 -5.94
N PRO A 159 17.65 -4.54 -6.06
CA PRO A 159 16.75 -3.55 -5.49
C PRO A 159 16.92 -3.62 -3.98
N ARG A 160 17.66 -2.65 -3.41
CA ARG A 160 18.16 -2.60 -2.02
C ARG A 160 17.42 -3.61 -1.14
N SER A 161 17.97 -4.82 -1.12
CA SER A 161 17.53 -5.89 -0.23
C SER A 161 17.83 -5.39 1.18
N GLN A 162 16.84 -4.74 1.77
CA GLN A 162 16.90 -4.18 3.11
C GLN A 162 17.07 -5.34 4.07
N ALA A 163 18.30 -5.48 4.54
CA ALA A 163 18.74 -6.50 5.47
C ALA A 163 17.96 -6.40 6.79
N ALA A 164 17.59 -7.59 7.28
CA ALA A 164 17.20 -7.99 8.65
C ALA A 164 16.00 -7.29 9.30
#